data_AF-A0A2D5CLZ8-F1
#
_entry.id   AF-A0A2D5CLZ8-F1
#
_cell.length_a   1.000
_cell.length_b   1.000
_cell.length_c   1.000
_cell.angle_alpha   90.00
_cell.angle_beta   90.00
_cell.angle_gamma   90.00
#
_symmetry.space_group_name_H-M   'P 1'
#
loop_
_entity.id
_entity.type
_entity.pdbx_description
1 polymer ?
#
loop_
_entity_poly.entity_id
_entity_poly.type
_entity_poly.pdbx_seq_one_letter_code
_entity_poly.pdbx_strand_id
1 'polypeptide(L)'
;GADVAKAMAMGADAVAIGSAALIALGDNDPKWETEYQKLGTTSGAYDDWHEGLDPAGITTQDPELMARFDPIEGGRRLKNYLKVLTLEAQTIARACGKNHLHNLEPEDLCALTLEAAAMTGIPLAGTNWYPGKGY
;
A
#
# COMPACT_ATOMS: atom_id res chain seq x y z
N GLY A 1 2.19 0.41 6.76
CA GLY A 1 2.49 1.69 7.43
C GLY A 1 3.85 2.23 7.05
N ALA A 2 4.84 1.36 6.82
CA ALA A 2 6.18 1.75 6.39
C ALA A 2 6.21 2.59 5.11
N ASP A 3 5.45 2.24 4.08
CA ASP A 3 5.42 3.04 2.85
C ASP A 3 4.76 4.42 3.05
N VAL A 4 3.78 4.51 3.96
CA VAL A 4 3.23 5.81 4.37
C VAL A 4 4.33 6.64 5.02
N ALA A 5 5.00 6.11 6.05
CA ALA A 5 6.08 6.82 6.74
C ALA A 5 7.20 7.26 5.78
N LYS A 6 7.60 6.38 4.85
CA LYS A 6 8.59 6.68 3.80
C LYS A 6 8.14 7.83 2.90
N ALA A 7 6.90 7.80 2.40
CA ALA A 7 6.36 8.86 1.56
C ALA A 7 6.27 10.20 2.31
N MET A 8 5.80 10.18 3.58
CA MET A 8 5.76 11.37 4.42
C MET A 8 7.16 11.94 4.65
N ALA A 9 8.15 11.09 4.95
CA ALA A 9 9.55 11.49 5.13
C ALA A 9 10.16 12.12 3.87
N MET A 10 9.76 11.64 2.68
CA MET A 10 10.16 12.23 1.39
C MET A 10 9.40 13.53 1.04
N GLY A 11 8.57 14.05 1.95
CA GLY A 11 7.90 15.33 1.82
C GLY A 11 6.46 15.27 1.30
N ALA A 12 5.81 14.10 1.29
CA ALA A 12 4.40 14.02 0.92
C ALA A 12 3.50 14.64 2.01
N ASP A 13 2.49 15.41 1.59
CA ASP A 13 1.45 15.92 2.50
C ASP A 13 0.39 14.84 2.84
N ALA A 14 0.20 13.89 1.94
CA ALA A 14 -0.77 12.80 2.09
C ALA A 14 -0.38 11.59 1.25
N VAL A 15 -0.90 10.41 1.63
CA VAL A 15 -0.67 9.15 0.92
C VAL A 15 -2.02 8.52 0.57
N ALA A 16 -2.26 8.35 -0.73
CA ALA A 16 -3.42 7.65 -1.25
C ALA A 16 -3.16 6.14 -1.33
N ILE A 17 -4.20 5.34 -1.08
CA ILE A 17 -4.16 3.89 -1.18
C ILE A 17 -5.27 3.41 -2.12
N GLY A 18 -4.89 2.65 -3.15
CA GLY A 18 -5.82 2.05 -4.13
C GLY A 18 -5.94 0.55 -3.90
N SER A 19 -5.05 -0.23 -4.52
CA SER A 19 -5.08 -1.70 -4.49
C SER A 19 -5.11 -2.29 -3.08
N ALA A 20 -4.33 -1.73 -2.14
CA ALA A 20 -4.34 -2.22 -0.76
C ALA A 20 -5.70 -2.01 -0.05
N ALA A 21 -6.44 -0.96 -0.42
CA ALA A 21 -7.79 -0.76 0.09
C ALA A 21 -8.77 -1.77 -0.53
N LEU A 22 -8.66 -2.07 -1.83
CA LEU A 22 -9.45 -3.11 -2.49
C LEU A 22 -9.22 -4.49 -1.86
N ILE A 23 -7.95 -4.86 -1.64
CA ILE A 23 -7.58 -6.09 -0.92
C ILE A 23 -8.24 -6.14 0.46
N ALA A 24 -8.18 -5.03 1.21
CA ALA A 24 -8.78 -4.96 2.53
C ALA A 24 -10.31 -5.13 2.49
N LEU A 25 -10.97 -4.67 1.43
CA LEU A 25 -12.41 -4.88 1.22
C LEU A 25 -12.73 -6.38 0.95
N GLY A 26 -11.76 -7.13 0.42
CA GLY A 26 -11.87 -8.56 0.09
C GLY A 26 -11.70 -8.85 -1.39
N ASP A 27 -11.14 -7.92 -2.16
CA ASP A 27 -10.73 -8.18 -3.54
C ASP A 27 -9.67 -9.28 -3.53
N ASN A 28 -9.70 -10.17 -4.53
CA ASN A 28 -8.80 -11.31 -4.62
C ASN A 28 -8.88 -12.32 -3.44
N ASP A 29 -9.98 -12.35 -2.68
CA ASP A 29 -10.14 -13.28 -1.56
C ASP A 29 -10.07 -14.75 -2.02
N PRO A 30 -9.16 -15.59 -1.48
CA PRO A 30 -8.99 -16.99 -1.87
C PRO A 30 -10.25 -17.86 -1.72
N LYS A 31 -11.26 -17.40 -0.99
CA LYS A 31 -12.58 -18.07 -0.95
C LYS A 31 -13.21 -18.22 -2.35
N TRP A 32 -12.81 -17.37 -3.31
CA TRP A 32 -13.28 -17.40 -4.69
C TRP A 32 -12.31 -18.08 -5.66
N GLU A 33 -11.30 -18.81 -5.18
CA GLU A 33 -10.28 -19.46 -6.03
C GLU A 33 -10.89 -20.27 -7.19
N THR A 34 -11.94 -21.05 -6.94
CA THR A 34 -12.61 -21.82 -7.99
C THR A 34 -13.22 -20.94 -9.09
N GLU A 35 -13.69 -19.74 -8.76
CA GLU A 35 -14.21 -18.80 -9.74
C GLU A 35 -13.06 -18.12 -10.51
N TYR A 36 -11.97 -17.74 -9.84
CA TYR A 36 -10.77 -17.21 -10.51
C TYR A 36 -10.19 -18.22 -11.51
N GLN A 37 -10.11 -19.49 -11.14
CA GLN A 37 -9.62 -20.55 -12.04
C GLN A 37 -10.50 -20.74 -13.29
N LYS A 38 -11.81 -20.47 -13.21
CA LYS A 38 -12.69 -20.49 -14.39
C LYS A 38 -12.39 -19.35 -15.37
N LEU A 39 -11.85 -18.24 -14.87
CA LEU A 39 -11.38 -17.11 -15.66
C LEU A 39 -9.95 -17.34 -16.20
N GLY A 40 -9.29 -18.43 -15.81
CA GLY A 40 -7.91 -18.72 -16.21
C GLY A 40 -6.85 -18.04 -15.33
N THR A 41 -7.26 -17.47 -14.19
CA THR A 41 -6.38 -16.78 -13.22
C THR A 41 -6.47 -17.43 -11.83
N THR A 42 -5.84 -16.83 -10.82
CA THR A 42 -5.80 -17.34 -9.44
C THR A 42 -5.90 -16.18 -8.44
N SER A 43 -6.34 -16.46 -7.21
CA SER A 43 -6.39 -15.44 -6.17
C SER A 43 -5.02 -14.79 -5.92
N GLY A 44 -5.00 -13.47 -5.85
CA GLY A 44 -3.79 -12.67 -5.69
C GLY A 44 -3.13 -12.24 -7.01
N ALA A 45 -3.59 -12.76 -8.15
CA ALA A 45 -3.27 -12.20 -9.46
C ALA A 45 -4.21 -11.01 -9.75
N TYR A 46 -3.71 -9.98 -10.45
CA TYR A 46 -4.46 -8.74 -10.75
C TYR A 46 -4.53 -8.45 -12.26
N ASP A 47 -4.14 -9.42 -13.09
CA ASP A 47 -4.00 -9.32 -14.54
C ASP A 47 -5.33 -9.06 -15.26
N ASP A 48 -6.41 -9.69 -14.80
CA ASP A 48 -7.70 -9.72 -15.52
C ASP A 48 -8.77 -8.74 -15.00
N TRP A 49 -8.39 -7.78 -14.14
CA TRP A 49 -9.34 -6.89 -13.47
C TRP A 49 -10.04 -5.94 -14.45
N HIS A 50 -9.41 -5.73 -15.60
CA HIS A 50 -9.94 -4.93 -16.70
C HIS A 50 -11.12 -5.60 -17.42
N GLU A 51 -11.33 -6.91 -17.26
CA GLU A 51 -12.45 -7.64 -17.86
C GLU A 51 -13.78 -7.40 -17.12
N GLY A 52 -13.72 -6.87 -15.89
CA GLY A 52 -14.91 -6.57 -15.09
C GLY A 52 -15.63 -7.82 -14.59
N LEU A 53 -14.94 -8.97 -14.54
CA LEU A 53 -15.50 -10.27 -14.13
C LEU A 53 -15.10 -10.67 -12.71
N ASP A 54 -14.71 -9.71 -11.87
CA ASP A 54 -14.25 -9.96 -10.51
C ASP A 54 -15.26 -10.79 -9.68
N PRO A 55 -14.92 -12.04 -9.34
CA PRO A 55 -15.74 -12.91 -8.50
C PRO A 55 -16.03 -12.35 -7.11
N ALA A 56 -15.19 -11.46 -6.57
CA ALA A 56 -15.38 -10.82 -5.28
C ALA A 56 -16.45 -9.72 -5.29
N GLY A 57 -16.85 -9.24 -6.48
CA GLY A 57 -17.92 -8.26 -6.63
C GLY A 57 -17.50 -6.81 -6.39
N ILE A 58 -16.19 -6.52 -6.42
CA ILE A 58 -15.63 -5.20 -6.11
C ILE A 58 -15.26 -4.46 -7.40
N THR A 59 -14.55 -5.10 -8.32
CA THR A 59 -14.10 -4.52 -9.61
C THR A 59 -14.94 -5.04 -10.77
N THR A 60 -16.27 -4.92 -10.66
CA THR A 60 -17.23 -5.37 -11.65
C THR A 60 -18.43 -4.43 -11.76
N GLN A 61 -19.11 -4.47 -12.92
CA GLN A 61 -20.41 -3.82 -13.13
C GLN A 61 -21.52 -4.85 -13.41
N ASP A 62 -21.21 -6.15 -13.30
CA ASP A 62 -22.20 -7.22 -13.43
C ASP A 62 -23.08 -7.27 -12.17
N PRO A 63 -24.41 -7.14 -12.29
CA PRO A 63 -25.30 -7.10 -11.12
C PRO A 63 -25.25 -8.37 -10.23
N GLU A 64 -25.00 -9.55 -10.80
CA GLU A 64 -24.91 -10.80 -10.05
C GLU A 64 -23.60 -10.88 -9.26
N LEU A 65 -22.49 -10.40 -9.83
CA LEU A 65 -21.21 -10.33 -9.13
C LEU A 65 -21.22 -9.23 -8.07
N MET A 66 -21.74 -8.03 -8.38
CA MET A 66 -21.86 -6.92 -7.42
C MET A 66 -22.62 -7.34 -6.16
N ALA A 67 -23.65 -8.17 -6.29
CA ALA A 67 -24.43 -8.67 -5.16
C ALA A 67 -23.62 -9.52 -4.17
N ARG A 68 -22.43 -9.99 -4.54
CA ARG A 68 -21.52 -10.78 -3.67
C ARG A 68 -20.80 -9.92 -2.64
N PHE A 69 -20.67 -8.62 -2.88
CA PHE A 69 -19.97 -7.71 -1.99
C PHE A 69 -20.91 -7.14 -0.91
N ASP A 70 -20.61 -7.44 0.36
CA ASP A 70 -21.28 -6.81 1.51
C ASP A 70 -20.55 -5.52 1.91
N PRO A 71 -21.13 -4.33 1.67
CA PRO A 71 -20.46 -3.06 1.96
C PRO A 71 -20.27 -2.79 3.46
N ILE A 72 -21.09 -3.38 4.34
CA ILE A 72 -20.97 -3.19 5.80
C ILE A 72 -19.79 -3.99 6.32
N GLU A 73 -19.70 -5.26 5.93
CA GLU A 73 -18.58 -6.12 6.30
C GLU A 73 -17.28 -5.65 5.64
N GLY A 74 -17.31 -5.27 4.35
CA GLY A 74 -16.18 -4.65 3.66
C GLY A 74 -15.69 -3.39 4.37
N GLY A 75 -16.60 -2.48 4.75
CA GLY A 75 -16.28 -1.29 5.52
C GLY A 75 -15.61 -1.59 6.87
N ARG A 76 -16.05 -2.65 7.56
CA ARG A 76 -15.43 -3.10 8.82
C ARG A 76 -13.99 -3.59 8.59
N ARG A 77 -13.73 -4.33 7.52
CA ARG A 77 -12.39 -4.80 7.17
C ARG A 77 -11.48 -3.64 6.79
N LEU A 78 -11.94 -2.73 5.95
CA LEU A 78 -11.20 -1.52 5.57
C LEU A 78 -10.84 -0.66 6.79
N LYS A 79 -11.78 -0.48 7.73
CA LYS A 79 -11.52 0.20 9.00
C LYS A 79 -10.38 -0.45 9.79
N ASN A 80 -10.38 -1.78 9.88
CA ASN A 80 -9.32 -2.51 10.60
C ASN A 80 -7.96 -2.33 9.91
N TYR A 81 -7.93 -2.43 8.59
CA TYR A 81 -6.73 -2.18 7.79
C TYR A 81 -6.18 -0.77 8.02
N LEU A 82 -7.01 0.27 7.90
CA LEU A 82 -6.62 1.67 8.13
C LEU A 82 -6.11 1.90 9.55
N LYS A 83 -6.71 1.25 10.55
CA LYS A 83 -6.27 1.34 11.95
C LYS A 83 -4.86 0.76 12.12
N VAL A 84 -4.61 -0.43 11.57
CA VAL A 84 -3.27 -1.04 11.63
C VAL A 84 -2.26 -0.21 10.84
N LEU A 85 -2.61 0.22 9.63
CA LEU A 85 -1.78 1.08 8.80
C LEU A 85 -1.34 2.35 9.54
N THR A 86 -2.28 2.99 10.24
CA THR A 86 -2.03 4.19 11.07
C THR A 86 -1.12 3.87 12.25
N LEU A 87 -1.38 2.78 12.98
CA LEU A 87 -0.56 2.39 14.14
C LEU A 87 0.88 2.08 13.74
N GLU A 88 1.11 1.41 12.61
CA GLU A 88 2.44 1.14 12.08
C GLU A 88 3.18 2.44 11.73
N ALA A 89 2.52 3.35 11.00
CA ALA A 89 3.11 4.62 10.61
C ALA A 89 3.49 5.46 11.85
N GLN A 90 2.59 5.53 12.84
CA GLN A 90 2.88 6.18 14.13
C GLN A 90 4.04 5.52 14.89
N THR A 91 4.14 4.19 14.83
CA THR A 91 5.21 3.45 15.51
C THR A 91 6.57 3.79 14.88
N ILE A 92 6.63 3.89 13.56
CA ILE A 92 7.85 4.31 12.84
C ILE A 92 8.21 5.75 13.18
N ALA A 93 7.26 6.68 13.14
CA ALA A 93 7.51 8.07 13.54
C ALA A 93 8.09 8.18 14.96
N ARG A 94 7.52 7.42 15.91
CA ARG A 94 8.04 7.36 17.28
C ARG A 94 9.44 6.76 17.35
N ALA A 95 9.73 5.72 16.56
CA ALA A 95 11.07 5.13 16.50
C ALA A 95 12.12 6.12 15.98
N CYS A 96 11.73 7.03 15.09
CA CYS A 96 12.56 8.16 14.62
C CYS A 96 12.56 9.37 15.58
N GLY A 97 11.98 9.25 16.78
CA GLY A 97 11.90 10.35 17.75
C GLY A 97 10.91 11.46 17.39
N LYS A 98 10.01 11.22 16.43
CA LYS A 98 9.01 12.17 15.97
C LYS A 98 7.68 11.95 16.70
N ASN A 99 7.03 13.06 17.06
CA ASN A 99 5.71 13.05 17.72
C ASN A 99 4.53 13.17 16.74
N HIS A 100 4.80 13.48 15.47
CA HIS A 100 3.80 13.60 14.41
C HIS A 100 4.34 13.02 13.09
N LEU A 101 3.48 12.48 12.24
CA LEU A 101 3.87 11.90 10.94
C LEU A 101 4.50 12.94 9.99
N HIS A 102 3.95 14.16 9.94
CA HIS A 102 4.52 15.27 9.17
C HIS A 102 5.89 15.76 9.65
N ASN A 103 6.37 15.27 10.80
CA ASN A 103 7.69 15.64 11.30
C ASN A 103 8.77 14.63 10.86
N LEU A 104 8.38 13.59 10.10
CA LEU A 104 9.33 12.71 9.43
C LEU A 104 10.05 13.51 8.34
N GLU A 105 11.35 13.30 8.25
CA GLU A 105 12.25 14.01 7.34
C GLU A 105 13.11 13.01 6.55
N PRO A 106 13.71 13.40 5.41
CA PRO A 106 14.57 12.51 4.64
C PRO A 106 15.73 11.89 5.45
N GLU A 107 16.19 12.57 6.50
CA GLU A 107 17.24 12.12 7.42
C GLU A 107 16.81 10.90 8.27
N ASP A 108 15.51 10.64 8.40
CA ASP A 108 14.97 9.46 9.07
C ASP A 108 15.03 8.20 8.18
N LEU A 109 15.46 8.35 6.92
CA LEU A 109 15.57 7.28 5.93
C LEU A 109 17.03 6.96 5.59
N CYS A 110 17.25 5.77 5.06
CA CYS A 110 18.47 5.41 4.35
C CYS A 110 18.12 4.65 3.06
N ALA A 111 18.87 4.91 1.99
CA ALA A 111 18.73 4.17 0.75
C ALA A 111 19.46 2.83 0.85
N LEU A 112 18.84 1.74 0.40
CA LEU A 112 19.45 0.41 0.39
C LEU A 112 20.19 0.08 -0.91
N THR A 113 19.96 0.87 -1.97
CA THR A 113 20.62 0.69 -3.27
C THR A 113 21.12 2.03 -3.81
N LEU A 114 22.07 1.95 -4.74
CA LEU A 114 22.64 3.14 -5.39
C LEU A 114 21.60 3.88 -6.23
N GLU A 115 20.70 3.15 -6.89
CA GLU A 115 19.61 3.70 -7.68
C GLU A 115 18.62 4.46 -6.81
N ALA A 116 18.23 3.88 -5.67
CA ALA A 116 17.36 4.56 -4.71
C ALA A 116 18.01 5.84 -4.18
N ALA A 117 19.29 5.79 -3.82
CA ALA A 117 20.05 6.98 -3.38
C ALA A 117 20.10 8.06 -4.48
N ALA A 118 20.36 7.65 -5.73
CA ALA A 118 20.40 8.55 -6.88
C ALA A 118 19.05 9.24 -7.15
N MET A 119 17.95 8.48 -7.07
CA MET A 119 16.61 8.98 -7.39
C MET A 119 16.02 9.86 -6.28
N THR A 120 16.34 9.56 -5.02
CA THR A 120 15.70 10.20 -3.87
C THR A 120 16.56 11.29 -3.21
N GLY A 121 17.88 11.30 -3.46
CA GLY A 121 18.81 12.14 -2.72
C GLY A 121 19.00 11.73 -1.25
N ILE A 122 18.50 10.55 -0.86
CA ILE A 122 18.69 9.99 0.48
C ILE A 122 20.05 9.26 0.51
N PRO A 123 20.89 9.45 1.55
CA PRO A 123 22.17 8.77 1.64
C PRO A 123 22.07 7.24 1.60
N LEU A 124 23.03 6.61 0.93
CA LEU A 124 23.18 5.15 0.97
C LEU A 124 23.49 4.70 2.40
N ALA A 125 22.82 3.64 2.85
CA ALA A 125 22.97 3.10 4.20
C ALA A 125 24.45 2.86 4.57
N GLY A 126 24.82 3.30 5.77
CA GLY A 126 26.21 3.26 6.25
C GLY A 126 27.12 4.38 5.71
N THR A 127 26.57 5.34 4.95
CA THR A 127 27.32 6.48 4.40
C THR A 127 26.53 7.79 4.53
N ASN A 128 27.19 8.92 4.24
CA ASN A 128 26.53 10.23 4.10
C ASN A 128 26.42 10.67 2.63
N TRP A 129 26.55 9.74 1.69
CA TRP A 129 26.72 10.03 0.26
C TRP A 129 25.53 9.54 -0.57
N TYR A 130 25.21 10.30 -1.63
CA TYR A 130 24.36 9.90 -2.74
C TYR A 130 24.93 10.49 -4.04
N PRO A 131 24.66 9.88 -5.22
CA PRO A 131 25.13 10.40 -6.50
C PRO A 131 24.72 11.86 -6.74
N GLY A 132 25.68 12.71 -7.10
CA GLY A 132 25.45 14.14 -7.34
C GLY A 132 25.59 15.04 -6.10
N LYS A 133 25.77 14.47 -4.90
CA LYS A 133 26.15 15.25 -3.72
C LYS A 133 27.59 15.77 -3.89
N GLY A 134 27.74 17.08 -4.04
CA GLY A 134 29.05 17.74 -4.04
C GLY A 134 29.78 17.56 -2.70
N TYR A 135 31.11 17.63 -2.74
CA TYR A 135 31.96 17.54 -1.55
C TYR A 135 31.78 18.73 -0.60
#